data_AF-A0A075G4R3-F1
#
_entry.id   AF-A0A075G4R3-F1
#
_cell.length_a   1.000
_cell.length_b   1.000
_cell.length_c   1.000
_cell.angle_alpha   90.00
_cell.angle_beta   90.00
_cell.angle_gamma   90.00
#
_symmetry.space_group_name_H-M   'P 1'
#
loop_
_entity.id
_entity.type
_entity.pdbx_description
1 polymer ?
#
loop_
_entity_poly.entity_id
_entity_poly.type
_entity_poly.pdbx_seq_one_letter_code
_entity_poly.pdbx_strand_id
1 'polypeptide(L)'
;MNLTVHVSNVDGTQMAAKINGTFEIDDNSFEFLAIAFGRIGGQNIGVKLSEETESKLKTLEYNVEEVIDELQKNLLSGNLSIPDGLKRESFIDD
;
A
#
# COMPACT_ATOMS: atom_id res chain seq x y z
N MET A 1 -8.60 9.63 -7.96
CA MET A 1 -8.79 8.41 -8.76
C MET A 1 -9.60 7.42 -7.93
N ASN A 2 -10.43 6.56 -8.53
CA ASN A 2 -11.00 5.42 -7.81
C ASN A 2 -9.99 4.28 -7.84
N LEU A 3 -9.42 3.97 -6.68
CA LEU A 3 -8.37 2.97 -6.53
C LEU A 3 -8.74 2.08 -5.33
N THR A 4 -8.92 0.79 -5.56
CA THR A 4 -9.25 -0.18 -4.50
C THR A 4 -7.96 -0.83 -4.00
N VAL A 5 -7.71 -0.81 -2.70
CA VAL A 5 -6.48 -1.38 -2.11
C VAL A 5 -6.79 -2.69 -1.38
N HIS A 6 -6.01 -3.73 -1.67
CA HIS A 6 -6.06 -5.03 -1.01
C HIS A 6 -4.71 -5.35 -0.39
N VAL A 7 -4.64 -5.39 0.95
CA VAL A 7 -3.43 -5.77 1.67
C VAL A 7 -3.38 -7.29 1.79
N SER A 8 -2.38 -7.92 1.19
CA SER A 8 -2.19 -9.38 1.28
C SER A 8 -1.41 -9.79 2.53
N ASN A 9 -0.41 -9.01 2.93
CA ASN A 9 0.41 -9.28 4.12
C ASN A 9 0.95 -7.99 4.75
N VAL A 10 1.10 -7.99 6.07
CA VAL A 10 1.85 -6.97 6.82
C VAL A 10 2.86 -7.69 7.71
N ASP A 11 4.13 -7.40 7.51
CA ASP A 11 5.26 -7.94 8.27
C ASP A 11 6.03 -6.77 8.89
N GLY A 12 6.17 -6.72 10.21
CA GLY A 12 6.67 -5.50 10.85
C GLY A 12 6.75 -5.52 12.36
N THR A 13 7.22 -4.40 12.89
CA THR A 13 7.34 -4.08 14.31
C THR A 13 6.64 -2.75 14.61
N GLN A 14 6.60 -2.36 15.88
CA GLN A 14 6.07 -1.05 16.30
C GLN A 14 6.75 0.18 15.65
N MET A 15 7.96 0.04 15.10
CA MET A 15 8.70 1.14 14.47
C MET A 15 8.47 1.24 12.96
N ALA A 16 8.40 0.08 12.29
CA ALA A 16 8.30 -0.02 10.84
C ALA A 16 7.59 -1.32 10.42
N ALA A 17 6.75 -1.26 9.39
CA ALA A 17 6.09 -2.41 8.80
C ALA A 17 6.16 -2.39 7.27
N LYS A 18 6.50 -3.56 6.71
CA LYS A 18 6.44 -3.88 5.29
C LYS A 18 5.02 -4.35 4.97
N ILE A 19 4.38 -3.69 4.02
CA ILE A 19 3.03 -3.98 3.54
C ILE A 19 3.16 -4.49 2.10
N ASN A 20 2.60 -5.66 1.83
CA ASN A 20 2.50 -6.24 0.50
C ASN A 20 1.03 -6.40 0.13
N GLY A 21 0.67 -6.09 -1.10
CA GLY A 21 -0.72 -6.16 -1.55
C GLY A 21 -0.88 -5.89 -3.04
N THR A 22 -2.14 -5.81 -3.46
CA THR A 22 -2.53 -5.34 -4.79
C THR A 22 -3.39 -4.09 -4.70
N PHE A 23 -3.40 -3.31 -5.77
CA PHE A 23 -4.37 -2.25 -5.99
C PHE A 23 -5.03 -2.41 -7.35
N GLU A 24 -6.27 -1.97 -7.45
CA GLU A 24 -7.09 -2.04 -8.67
C GLU A 24 -7.41 -0.64 -9.17
N ILE A 25 -7.27 -0.42 -10.48
CA ILE A 25 -7.71 0.78 -11.20
C ILE A 25 -8.43 0.30 -12.47
N ASP A 26 -9.69 0.70 -12.61
CA ASP A 26 -10.61 0.17 -13.62
C ASP A 26 -10.59 -1.38 -13.62
N ASP A 27 -10.39 -2.04 -14.77
CA ASP A 27 -10.31 -3.51 -14.87
C ASP A 27 -8.88 -4.09 -14.64
N ASN A 28 -7.93 -3.29 -14.15
CA ASN A 28 -6.52 -3.70 -13.99
C ASN A 28 -6.12 -3.84 -12.52
N SER A 29 -5.42 -4.93 -12.18
CA SER A 29 -4.86 -5.16 -10.84
C SER A 29 -3.33 -5.20 -10.89
N PHE A 30 -2.69 -4.59 -9.90
CA PHE A 30 -1.24 -4.38 -9.83
C PHE A 30 -0.70 -4.68 -8.43
N GLU A 31 0.47 -5.32 -8.36
CA GLU A 31 1.17 -5.51 -7.08
C GLU A 31 1.87 -4.21 -6.62
N PHE A 32 1.86 -3.99 -5.30
CA PHE A 32 2.64 -2.94 -4.64
C PHE A 32 3.42 -3.46 -3.44
N LEU A 33 4.50 -2.74 -3.13
CA LEU A 33 5.22 -2.82 -1.87
C LEU A 33 5.12 -1.46 -1.20
N ALA A 34 4.72 -1.41 0.06
CA ALA A 34 4.79 -0.19 0.87
C ALA A 34 5.57 -0.44 2.16
N ILE A 35 6.24 0.60 2.67
CA ILE A 35 6.88 0.60 3.98
C ILE A 35 6.23 1.69 4.82
N ALA A 36 5.56 1.30 5.90
CA ALA A 36 4.98 2.17 6.90
C ALA A 36 5.96 2.37 8.07
N PHE A 37 6.01 3.57 8.63
CA PHE A 37 6.85 3.94 9.77
C PHE A 37 6.07 4.83 10.76
N GLY A 38 6.33 4.64 12.07
CA GLY A 38 6.32 5.78 13.01
C GLY A 38 5.54 5.64 14.33
N ARG A 39 6.21 6.09 15.40
CA ARG A 39 5.67 6.67 16.65
C ARG A 39 6.77 7.68 17.10
N ILE A 40 6.60 8.99 17.25
CA ILE A 40 5.45 9.91 17.27
C ILE A 40 5.73 11.10 16.31
N GLY A 41 4.71 11.84 15.86
CA GLY A 41 4.82 13.03 14.99
C GLY A 41 4.10 12.91 13.64
N GLY A 42 3.80 11.68 13.22
CA GLY A 42 3.02 11.37 12.02
C GLY A 42 3.23 9.91 11.59
N GLN A 43 2.23 9.30 10.97
CA GLN A 43 2.40 8.04 10.25
C GLN A 43 2.96 8.36 8.87
N ASN A 44 4.04 7.69 8.45
CA ASN A 44 4.63 7.86 7.13
C ASN A 44 4.54 6.54 6.38
N ILE A 45 4.04 6.55 5.14
CA ILE A 45 3.98 5.37 4.27
C ILE A 45 4.65 5.71 2.94
N GLY A 46 5.73 5.02 2.60
CA GLY A 46 6.37 5.08 1.29
C GLY A 46 5.92 3.90 0.44
N VAL A 47 5.40 4.16 -0.77
CA VAL A 47 5.03 3.12 -1.75
C VAL A 47 6.13 3.00 -2.80
N LYS A 48 6.41 1.76 -3.23
CA LYS A 48 7.24 1.44 -4.37
C LYS A 48 6.53 0.44 -5.27
N LEU A 49 6.51 0.74 -6.57
CA LEU A 49 6.02 -0.13 -7.62
C LEU A 49 7.20 -0.85 -8.30
N SER A 50 6.91 -1.91 -9.07
CA SER A 50 7.90 -2.55 -9.94
C SER A 50 8.01 -1.80 -11.27
N GLU A 51 9.16 -1.89 -11.94
CA GLU A 51 9.35 -1.29 -13.28
C GLU A 51 8.31 -1.83 -14.30
N GLU A 52 7.88 -3.08 -14.14
CA GLU A 52 6.79 -3.66 -14.95
C GLU A 52 5.44 -3.01 -14.64
N THR A 53 5.11 -2.83 -13.36
CA THR A 53 3.90 -2.12 -12.92
C THR A 53 3.88 -0.70 -13.47
N GLU A 54 4.96 0.06 -13.30
CA GLU A 54 5.08 1.42 -13.82
C GLU A 54 4.95 1.49 -15.34
N SER A 55 5.52 0.52 -16.06
CA SER A 55 5.45 0.46 -17.53
C SER A 55 4.03 0.14 -18.01
N LYS A 56 3.32 -0.75 -17.32
CA LYS A 56 1.90 -1.04 -17.59
C LYS A 56 1.02 0.17 -17.33
N LEU A 57 1.19 0.85 -16.19
CA LEU A 57 0.46 2.08 -15.87
C LEU A 57 0.66 3.17 -16.93
N LYS A 58 1.91 3.41 -17.36
CA LYS A 58 2.24 4.35 -18.45
C LYS A 58 1.62 3.95 -19.80
N THR A 59 1.52 2.65 -20.09
CA THR A 59 0.89 2.12 -21.31
C THR A 59 -0.63 2.30 -21.29
N LEU A 60 -1.23 2.31 -20.10
CA LEU A 60 -2.66 2.59 -19.85
C LEU A 60 -2.92 4.10 -19.64
N GLU A 61 -1.97 4.95 -20.02
CA GLU A 61 -2.03 6.43 -19.94
C GLU A 61 -2.20 7.01 -18.51
N TYR A 62 -1.98 6.21 -17.47
CA TYR A 62 -1.98 6.71 -16.08
C TYR A 62 -0.66 7.41 -15.71
N ASN A 63 -0.78 8.50 -14.95
CA ASN A 63 0.36 9.13 -14.29
C ASN A 63 0.78 8.30 -13.06
N VAL A 64 1.98 7.71 -13.12
CA VAL A 64 2.54 6.87 -12.04
C VAL A 64 2.68 7.63 -10.72
N GLU A 65 3.02 8.92 -10.74
CA GLU A 65 3.17 9.70 -9.50
C GLU A 65 1.83 9.93 -8.80
N GLU A 66 0.76 10.21 -9.56
CA GLU A 66 -0.61 10.35 -9.02
C GLU A 66 -1.17 9.02 -8.52
N VAL A 67 -0.85 7.90 -9.18
CA VAL A 67 -1.21 6.55 -8.70
C VAL A 67 -0.51 6.24 -7.37
N ILE A 68 0.76 6.62 -7.23
CA ILE A 68 1.53 6.43 -5.98
C ILE A 68 0.95 7.29 -4.85
N ASP A 69 0.65 8.58 -5.09
CA ASP A 69 0.08 9.49 -4.09
C ASP A 69 -1.31 9.00 -3.60
N GLU A 70 -2.21 8.64 -4.52
CA GLU A 70 -3.53 8.12 -4.15
C GLU A 70 -3.43 6.77 -3.42
N LEU A 71 -2.51 5.89 -3.79
CA LEU A 71 -2.25 4.63 -3.08
C LEU A 71 -1.69 4.89 -1.66
N GLN A 72 -0.73 5.80 -1.49
CA GLN A 72 -0.22 6.21 -0.17
C GLN A 72 -1.33 6.80 0.70
N LYS A 73 -2.19 7.65 0.13
CA LYS A 73 -3.32 8.27 0.81
C LYS A 73 -4.40 7.27 1.23
N ASN A 74 -4.70 6.27 0.40
CA ASN A 74 -5.60 5.16 0.77
C ASN A 74 -5.02 4.32 1.93
N LEU A 75 -3.73 3.99 1.87
CA LEU A 75 -3.01 3.29 2.94
C LEU A 75 -3.01 4.07 4.27
N LEU A 76 -2.75 5.39 4.22
CA LEU A 76 -2.76 6.27 5.40
C LEU A 76 -4.16 6.48 5.99
N SER A 77 -5.19 6.53 5.13
CA SER A 77 -6.59 6.76 5.55
C SER A 77 -7.29 5.48 5.99
N GLY A 78 -6.68 4.30 5.79
CA GLY A 78 -7.30 3.00 6.05
C GLY A 78 -8.39 2.61 5.06
N ASN A 79 -8.44 3.22 3.87
CA ASN A 79 -9.36 2.84 2.80
C ASN A 79 -8.80 1.65 2.02
N LEU A 80 -8.85 0.48 2.66
CA LEU A 80 -8.24 -0.76 2.19
C LEU A 80 -8.97 -1.99 2.72
N SER A 81 -8.88 -3.09 1.99
CA SER A 81 -9.33 -4.41 2.42
C SER A 81 -8.17 -5.21 3.02
N ILE A 82 -8.44 -5.96 4.09
CA ILE A 82 -7.50 -6.87 4.75
C ILE A 82 -8.19 -8.25 4.84
N PRO A 83 -7.51 -9.37 4.53
CA PRO A 83 -8.07 -10.70 4.70
C PRO A 83 -8.31 -11.04 6.18
N ASP A 84 -9.38 -11.79 6.43
CA ASP A 84 -9.66 -12.36 7.75
C ASP A 84 -8.47 -13.15 8.28
N GLY A 85 -8.12 -12.91 9.55
CA GLY A 85 -7.01 -13.60 10.22
C GLY A 85 -5.62 -12.98 10.00
N LEU A 86 -5.47 -11.87 9.24
CA LEU A 86 -4.21 -11.12 9.26
C LEU A 86 -3.96 -10.57 10.68
N LYS A 87 -3.00 -11.18 11.39
CA LYS A 87 -2.64 -10.80 12.76
C LYS A 87 -2.16 -9.35 12.82
N ARG A 88 -2.97 -8.47 13.41
CA ARG A 88 -2.56 -7.11 13.83
C ARG A 88 -1.63 -7.11 15.05
N GLU A 89 -1.19 -8.28 15.51
CA GLU A 89 -0.53 -8.48 16.81
C GLU A 89 0.91 -7.94 16.88
N SER A 90 1.67 -7.86 15.77
CA SER A 90 3.06 -7.35 15.79
C SER A 90 3.22 -5.85 16.07
N PHE A 91 2.13 -5.13 16.35
CA PHE A 91 2.13 -3.72 16.74
C PHE A 91 2.03 -3.50 18.26
N ILE A 92 1.92 -4.58 19.05
CA ILE A 92 1.85 -4.53 20.51
C ILE A 92 2.73 -5.68 21.04
N ASP A 93 3.94 -5.33 21.46
CA ASP A 93 4.77 -6.17 22.33
C ASP A 93 4.52 -5.72 23.79
N ASP A 94 4.67 -6.65 24.73
CA ASP A 94 4.15 -6.63 26.13
C ASP A 94 4.42 -5.35 26.94
#